data_AF-A0A5B1CNZ5-F1
#
_entry.id   AF-A0A5B1CNZ5-F1
#
_cell.length_a   1.000
_cell.length_b   1.000
_cell.length_c   1.000
_cell.angle_alpha   90.00
_cell.angle_beta   90.00
_cell.angle_gamma   90.00
#
_symmetry.space_group_name_H-M   'P 1'
#
loop_
_entity.id
_entity.type
_entity.pdbx_description
1 polymer ?
#
loop_
_entity_poly.entity_id
_entity_poly.type
_entity_poly.pdbx_seq_one_letter_code
_entity_poly.pdbx_strand_id
1 'polypeptide(L)'
;MTCHELAKRLQTLAPELSPIDVARLTLMILTQTSDSDLLSNESKLMSAWKNASFRLEAASDQHAAVADELDQLCGDGPIEFSPDQLWLLLRAVKIQGQLLELYTDQPALA
;
A
#
# COMPACT_ATOMS: atom_id res chain seq x y z
N MET A 1 -0.11 21.16 8.62
CA MET A 1 0.95 21.03 7.56
C MET A 1 0.29 20.69 6.22
N THR A 2 0.69 21.31 5.12
CA THR A 2 0.09 21.07 3.79
C THR A 2 0.68 19.83 3.09
N CYS A 3 -0.04 19.31 2.09
CA CYS A 3 0.42 18.19 1.24
C CYS A 3 1.77 18.48 0.57
N HIS A 4 1.97 19.69 0.05
CA HIS A 4 3.22 20.09 -0.58
C HIS A 4 4.39 20.13 0.41
N GLU A 5 4.16 20.66 1.62
CA GLU A 5 5.19 20.71 2.67
C GLU A 5 5.60 19.31 3.13
N LEU A 6 4.62 18.39 3.26
CA LEU A 6 4.87 17.00 3.60
C LEU A 6 5.72 16.30 2.53
N ALA A 7 5.33 16.40 1.26
CA ALA A 7 6.05 15.80 0.15
C ALA A 7 7.51 16.28 0.09
N LYS A 8 7.74 17.59 0.28
CA LYS A 8 9.08 18.18 0.31
C LYS A 8 9.92 17.67 1.48
N ARG A 9 9.31 17.53 2.67
CA ARG A 9 9.97 16.95 3.84
C ARG A 9 10.33 15.48 3.63
N LEU A 10 9.42 14.67 3.10
CA LEU A 10 9.67 13.27 2.80
C LEU A 10 10.80 13.08 1.81
N GLN A 11 10.86 13.90 0.76
CA GLN A 11 11.95 13.86 -0.21
C GLN A 11 13.31 14.29 0.38
N THR A 12 13.30 15.08 1.45
CA THR A 12 14.52 15.42 2.19
C THR A 12 14.95 14.27 3.10
N LEU A 13 13.99 13.56 3.71
CA LEU A 13 14.25 12.43 4.62
C LEU A 13 14.73 11.17 3.89
N ALA A 14 14.19 10.91 2.70
CA ALA A 14 14.48 9.75 1.88
C ALA A 14 14.63 10.18 0.40
N PRO A 15 15.79 10.76 0.03
CA PRO A 15 16.02 11.29 -1.32
C PRO A 15 16.03 10.22 -2.43
N GLU A 16 16.18 8.95 -2.06
CA GLU A 16 16.11 7.79 -2.94
C GLU A 16 14.69 7.46 -3.43
N LEU A 17 13.65 8.00 -2.80
CA LEU A 17 12.27 7.70 -3.18
C LEU A 17 11.91 8.30 -4.54
N SER A 18 11.19 7.51 -5.34
CA SER A 18 10.64 8.00 -6.58
C SER A 18 9.54 9.05 -6.31
N PRO A 19 9.27 9.99 -7.24
CA PRO A 19 8.18 10.95 -7.09
C PRO A 19 6.81 10.30 -6.85
N ILE A 20 6.60 9.10 -7.41
CA ILE A 20 5.36 8.32 -7.23
C ILE A 20 5.25 7.84 -5.78
N ASP A 21 6.33 7.32 -5.21
CA ASP A 21 6.35 6.84 -3.82
C ASP A 21 6.20 7.98 -2.83
N VAL A 22 6.82 9.13 -3.10
CA VAL A 22 6.63 10.34 -2.30
C VAL A 22 5.16 10.75 -2.28
N ALA A 23 4.50 10.80 -3.44
CA ALA A 23 3.09 11.16 -3.53
C ALA A 23 2.19 10.15 -2.79
N ARG A 24 2.47 8.86 -2.95
CA ARG A 24 1.74 7.76 -2.30
C ARG A 24 1.87 7.81 -0.77
N LEU A 25 3.09 7.96 -0.27
CA LEU A 25 3.35 8.10 1.18
C LEU A 25 2.73 9.39 1.75
N THR A 26 2.79 10.49 0.99
CA THR A 26 2.15 11.76 1.38
C THR A 26 0.65 11.57 1.58
N LEU A 27 -0.03 10.93 0.61
CA LEU A 27 -1.45 10.62 0.73
C LEU A 27 -1.72 9.71 1.93
N MET A 28 -1.00 8.59 2.06
CA MET A 28 -1.19 7.61 3.14
C MET A 28 -0.99 8.22 4.53
N ILE A 29 -0.02 9.13 4.70
CA ILE A 29 0.22 9.80 5.99
C ILE A 29 -0.92 10.77 6.29
N LEU A 30 -1.40 11.51 5.29
CA LEU A 30 -2.49 12.47 5.46
C LEU A 30 -3.85 11.79 5.71
N THR A 31 -4.11 10.63 5.09
CA THR A 31 -5.33 9.86 5.36
C THR A 31 -5.35 9.32 6.79
N GLN A 32 -4.22 8.80 7.26
CA GLN A 32 -4.11 8.20 8.60
C GLN A 32 -3.94 9.23 9.73
N THR A 33 -3.64 10.49 9.41
CA THR A 33 -3.41 11.54 10.41
C THR A 33 -4.57 12.52 10.43
N SER A 34 -5.43 12.43 11.44
CA SER A 34 -6.61 13.29 11.58
C SER A 34 -6.28 14.78 11.78
N ASP A 35 -5.08 15.09 12.28
CA ASP A 35 -4.60 16.46 12.50
C ASP A 35 -3.22 16.67 11.87
N SER A 36 -3.21 17.34 10.71
CA SER A 36 -1.99 17.61 9.94
C SER A 36 -0.98 18.51 10.65
N ASP A 37 -1.37 19.23 11.71
CA ASP A 37 -0.46 20.11 12.44
C ASP A 37 0.47 19.33 13.37
N LEU A 38 0.06 18.11 13.77
CA LEU A 38 0.89 17.17 14.52
C LEU A 38 2.11 16.70 13.74
N LEU A 39 2.05 16.72 12.40
CA LEU A 39 3.17 16.34 11.51
C LEU A 39 4.27 17.41 11.45
N SER A 40 4.04 18.59 12.05
CA SER A 40 5.09 19.59 12.24
C SER A 40 6.17 19.10 13.21
N ASN A 41 5.78 18.23 14.16
CA ASN A 41 6.69 17.58 15.09
C ASN A 41 7.45 16.44 14.39
N GLU A 42 8.77 16.55 14.37
CA GLU A 42 9.67 15.62 13.68
C GLU A 42 9.55 14.17 14.18
N SER A 43 9.35 13.96 15.48
CA SER A 43 9.16 12.61 16.04
C SER A 43 7.86 11.94 15.55
N LYS A 44 6.77 12.72 15.46
CA LYS A 44 5.48 12.25 14.96
C LYS A 44 5.55 11.99 13.46
N LEU A 45 6.20 12.88 12.72
CA LEU A 45 6.44 12.71 11.29
C LEU A 45 7.23 11.44 10.99
N MET A 46 8.34 11.22 11.71
CA MET A 46 9.16 10.01 11.54
C MET A 46 8.39 8.73 11.87
N SER A 47 7.56 8.76 12.91
CA SER A 47 6.71 7.62 13.27
C SER A 47 5.64 7.35 12.21
N ALA A 48 4.96 8.38 11.73
CA ALA A 48 3.95 8.27 10.68
C ALA A 48 4.56 7.79 9.36
N TRP A 49 5.73 8.33 8.99
CA TRP A 49 6.48 7.91 7.81
C TRP A 49 6.90 6.44 7.91
N LYS A 50 7.53 6.02 9.00
CA LYS A 50 7.96 4.63 9.18
C LYS A 50 6.79 3.64 9.09
N ASN A 51 5.64 4.01 9.67
CA ASN A 51 4.43 3.19 9.59
C ASN A 51 3.90 3.12 8.14
N ALA A 52 3.77 4.27 7.47
CA ALA A 52 3.30 4.32 6.09
C ALA A 52 4.21 3.55 5.12
N SER A 53 5.53 3.72 5.23
CA SER A 53 6.51 3.00 4.41
C SER A 53 6.44 1.49 4.64
N PHE A 54 6.37 1.05 5.91
CA PHE A 54 6.24 -0.38 6.22
C PHE A 54 4.97 -1.00 5.65
N ARG A 55 3.83 -0.30 5.76
CA ARG A 55 2.56 -0.79 5.19
C ARG A 55 2.60 -0.85 3.67
N LEU A 56 3.25 0.14 3.04
CA LEU A 56 3.41 0.17 1.59
C LEU A 56 4.29 -0.98 1.08
N GLU A 57 5.43 -1.22 1.73
CA GLU A 57 6.31 -2.36 1.43
C GLU A 57 5.57 -3.69 1.60
N ALA A 58 4.91 -3.90 2.74
CA ALA A 58 4.19 -5.14 3.02
C ALA A 58 3.06 -5.41 2.00
N ALA A 59 2.33 -4.38 1.57
CA ALA A 59 1.28 -4.53 0.57
C ALA A 59 1.85 -4.80 -0.83
N SER A 60 2.99 -4.18 -1.17
CA SER A 60 3.69 -4.44 -2.43
C SER A 60 4.19 -5.87 -2.50
N ASP A 61 4.79 -6.39 -1.42
CA ASP A 61 5.28 -7.76 -1.33
C ASP A 61 4.14 -8.77 -1.47
N GLN A 62 3.02 -8.54 -0.79
CA GLN A 62 1.83 -9.40 -0.91
C GLN A 62 1.26 -9.39 -2.32
N HIS A 63 1.21 -8.22 -2.98
CA HIS A 63 0.74 -8.11 -4.35
C HIS A 63 1.65 -8.87 -5.32
N ALA A 64 2.98 -8.77 -5.16
CA ALA A 64 3.94 -9.51 -5.98
C ALA A 64 3.76 -11.03 -5.81
N ALA A 65 3.66 -11.51 -4.58
CA ALA A 65 3.47 -12.94 -4.30
C ALA A 65 2.16 -13.48 -4.92
N VAL A 66 1.07 -12.73 -4.82
CA VAL A 66 -0.22 -13.11 -5.42
C VAL A 66 -0.16 -13.09 -6.94
N ALA A 67 0.52 -12.11 -7.54
CA ALA A 67 0.68 -12.06 -8.99
C ALA A 67 1.43 -13.29 -9.51
N ASP A 68 2.52 -13.69 -8.83
CA ASP A 68 3.27 -14.91 -9.17
C ASP A 68 2.40 -16.17 -9.01
N GLU A 69 1.58 -16.25 -7.95
CA GLU A 69 0.63 -17.34 -7.73
C GLU A 69 -0.44 -17.42 -8.85
N LEU A 70 -0.96 -16.27 -9.32
CA LEU A 70 -1.94 -16.21 -10.41
C LEU A 70 -1.34 -16.56 -11.77
N ASP A 71 -0.11 -16.16 -12.04
CA ASP A 71 0.59 -16.51 -13.28
C ASP A 71 0.84 -18.02 -13.37
N GLN A 72 1.20 -18.66 -12.24
CA GLN A 72 1.29 -20.12 -12.16
C GLN A 72 -0.06 -20.79 -12.42
N LEU A 73 -1.15 -20.24 -11.88
CA LEU A 73 -2.50 -20.75 -12.10
C LEU A 73 -2.94 -20.68 -13.57
N CYS A 74 -2.55 -19.62 -14.30
CA CYS A 74 -2.90 -19.44 -15.71
C CYS A 74 -2.09 -20.32 -16.68
N GLY A 75 -0.95 -20.87 -16.23
CA GLY A 75 -0.06 -21.71 -17.06
C GLY A 75 -0.58 -23.13 -17.31
N ASP A 76 -1.47 -23.66 -16.46
CA ASP A 76 -1.88 -25.06 -16.44
C ASP A 76 -3.24 -25.31 -17.14
N GLY A 77 -3.24 -25.40 -18.47
CA GLY A 77 -4.21 -26.19 -19.26
C GLY A 77 -5.73 -25.94 -19.04
N PRO A 78 -6.63 -26.78 -19.59
CA PRO A 78 -8.07 -26.58 -19.50
C PRO A 78 -8.55 -26.74 -18.05
N ILE A 79 -9.09 -25.64 -17.50
CA ILE A 79 -9.25 -25.43 -16.07
C ILE A 79 -10.52 -26.11 -15.53
N GLU A 80 -10.39 -27.32 -14.99
CA GLU A 80 -11.26 -27.73 -13.88
C GLU A 80 -10.69 -27.10 -12.61
N PHE A 81 -11.25 -25.97 -12.19
CA PHE A 81 -10.77 -25.26 -11.00
C PHE A 81 -10.85 -26.18 -9.79
N SER A 82 -9.70 -26.52 -9.21
CA SER A 82 -9.68 -27.23 -7.93
C SER A 82 -10.15 -26.29 -6.80
N PRO A 83 -10.65 -26.83 -5.67
CA PRO A 83 -11.03 -26.02 -4.52
C PRO A 83 -9.92 -25.07 -4.03
N ASP A 84 -8.65 -25.49 -4.15
CA ASP A 84 -7.49 -24.69 -3.75
C ASP A 84 -7.27 -23.50 -4.71
N GLN A 85 -7.50 -23.69 -6.01
CA GLN A 85 -7.40 -22.63 -7.03
C GLN A 85 -8.50 -21.57 -6.87
N LEU A 86 -9.71 -21.97 -6.46
CA LEU A 86 -10.79 -21.03 -6.10
C LEU A 86 -10.41 -20.20 -4.87
N TRP A 87 -9.74 -20.80 -3.89
CA TRP A 87 -9.26 -20.10 -2.70
C TRP A 87 -8.16 -19.08 -3.04
N LEU A 88 -7.26 -19.44 -3.95
CA LEU A 88 -6.23 -18.56 -4.50
C LEU A 88 -6.84 -17.31 -5.16
N LEU A 89 -7.86 -17.51 -6.01
CA LEU A 89 -8.60 -16.41 -6.65
C LEU A 89 -9.31 -15.52 -5.61
N LEU A 90 -9.96 -16.12 -4.61
CA LEU A 90 -10.63 -15.37 -3.53
C LEU A 90 -9.62 -14.53 -2.74
N ARG A 91 -8.45 -15.10 -2.45
CA ARG A 91 -7.34 -14.40 -1.79
C ARG A 91 -6.81 -13.26 -2.65
N ALA A 92 -6.66 -13.48 -3.95
CA ALA A 92 -6.19 -12.46 -4.88
C ALA A 92 -7.12 -11.24 -4.93
N VAL A 93 -8.43 -11.47 -5.02
CA VAL A 93 -9.44 -10.41 -4.96
C VAL A 93 -9.36 -9.65 -3.64
N LYS A 94 -9.15 -10.37 -2.52
CA LYS A 94 -9.02 -9.74 -1.19
C LYS A 94 -7.75 -8.89 -1.07
N ILE A 95 -6.61 -9.36 -1.55
CA ILE A 95 -5.33 -8.62 -1.51
C ILE A 95 -5.35 -7.41 -2.44
N GLN A 96 -5.96 -7.53 -3.63
CA GLN A 96 -6.20 -6.37 -4.49
C GLN A 96 -7.11 -5.33 -3.83
N GLY A 97 -8.11 -5.77 -3.06
CA GLY A 97 -8.91 -4.88 -2.21
C GLY A 97 -8.08 -4.13 -1.17
N GLN A 98 -7.18 -4.82 -0.47
CA GLN A 98 -6.31 -4.21 0.56
C GLN A 98 -5.37 -3.14 0.01
N LEU A 99 -4.89 -3.29 -1.23
CA LEU A 99 -4.12 -2.25 -1.88
C LEU A 99 -4.97 -0.99 -2.06
N LEU A 100 -6.24 -1.14 -2.45
CA LEU A 100 -7.18 -0.02 -2.60
C LEU A 100 -7.48 0.66 -1.25
N GLU A 101 -7.64 -0.11 -0.17
CA GLU A 101 -7.86 0.38 1.19
C GLU A 101 -6.75 1.32 1.67
N LEU A 102 -5.50 1.07 1.27
CA LEU A 102 -4.36 1.93 1.58
C LEU A 102 -4.48 3.34 0.95
N TYR A 103 -5.24 3.50 -0.13
CA TYR A 103 -5.49 4.80 -0.76
C TYR A 103 -6.80 5.46 -0.34
N THR A 104 -7.80 4.67 0.04
CA THR A 104 -9.17 5.17 0.26
C THR A 104 -9.58 5.25 1.73
N ASP A 105 -8.79 4.71 2.66
CA ASP A 105 -9.09 4.61 4.11
C ASP A 105 -10.47 3.97 4.40
N GLN A 106 -11.01 3.26 3.42
CA GLN A 106 -12.30 2.57 3.44
C GLN A 106 -12.08 1.13 3.02
N PRO A 107 -12.67 0.15 3.74
CA PRO A 107 -12.57 -1.25 3.37
C PRO A 107 -13.11 -1.46 1.95
N ALA A 108 -12.31 -2.06 1.08
CA ALA A 108 -12.67 -2.28 -0.32
C ALA A 108 -13.67 -3.43 -0.47
N LEU A 109 -13.73 -4.31 0.54
CA LEU A 109 -14.66 -5.45 0.61
C LEU A 109 -15.19 -5.56 2.05
N ALA A 110 -16.49 -5.31 2.22
CA ALA A 110 -17.26 -5.62 3.43
C ALA A 110 -17.91 -7.01 3.33
#